data_AF-A0A7X7K4M2-F1
#
_entry.id   AF-A0A7X7K4M2-F1
#
_cell.length_a   1.000
_cell.length_b   1.000
_cell.length_c   1.000
_cell.angle_alpha   90.00
_cell.angle_beta   90.00
_cell.angle_gamma   90.00
#
_symmetry.space_group_name_H-M   'P 1'
#
loop_
_entity.id
_entity.type
_entity.pdbx_description
1 polymer ?
#
loop_
_entity_poly.entity_id
_entity_poly.type
_entity_poly.pdbx_seq_one_letter_code
_entity_poly.pdbx_strand_id
1 'polypeptide(L)'
;MSSAQQATSTHSEETGERLGKWASLTDWARAKGEAILSPITRVLASLGVHPNTITIVGFLLQVGVGIVFGLGRIQLGGLLLVLVAPVDALDGALARATGRKTRFGAFLDSTLDRLSDAALILGLVAHHIKQGSATLTALMLVSLVAAMLVSYIRARAESLGFTCKRGLLTRMERVALIAILAALGQPDILAWALCVLSLITVVQRFVHVYASSRSDDQAS
;
A
#
# COMPACT_ATOMS: atom_id res chain seq x y z
N MET A 1 7.62 36.69 -39.21
CA MET A 1 8.11 36.23 -37.89
C MET A 1 7.00 35.46 -37.15
N SER A 2 6.37 34.46 -37.79
CA SER A 2 5.16 33.79 -37.25
C SER A 2 5.23 32.25 -37.23
N SER A 3 6.18 31.65 -37.94
CA SER A 3 6.28 30.19 -38.09
C SER A 3 7.27 29.53 -37.13
N ALA A 4 8.22 30.27 -36.53
CA ALA A 4 9.24 29.72 -35.63
C ALA A 4 8.79 29.65 -34.16
N GLN A 5 7.86 30.51 -33.73
CA GLN A 5 7.31 30.51 -32.37
C GLN A 5 6.22 29.45 -32.17
N GLN A 6 5.57 29.01 -33.24
CA GLN A 6 4.50 28.01 -33.16
C GLN A 6 5.02 26.55 -33.15
N ALA A 7 6.26 26.34 -33.59
CA ALA A 7 6.93 25.03 -33.51
C ALA A 7 7.64 24.79 -32.17
N THR A 8 7.94 25.84 -31.41
CA THR A 8 8.57 25.74 -30.08
C THR A 8 7.56 25.53 -28.96
N SER A 9 6.31 26.00 -29.10
CA SER A 9 5.24 25.79 -28.12
C SER A 9 4.66 24.38 -28.14
N THR A 10 4.55 23.75 -29.32
CA THR A 10 4.02 22.38 -29.46
C THR A 10 4.98 21.33 -28.90
N HIS A 11 6.30 21.52 -29.05
CA HIS A 11 7.27 20.60 -28.46
C HIS A 11 7.40 20.74 -26.93
N SER A 12 7.17 21.92 -26.34
CA SER A 12 7.18 22.07 -24.87
C SER A 12 5.93 21.46 -24.21
N GLU A 13 4.78 21.47 -24.89
CA GLU A 13 3.54 20.86 -24.39
C GLU A 13 3.58 19.32 -24.44
N GLU A 14 4.08 18.73 -25.54
CA GLU A 14 4.23 17.26 -25.63
C GLU A 14 5.28 16.70 -24.66
N THR A 15 6.30 17.48 -24.33
CA THR A 15 7.35 17.07 -23.38
C THR A 15 6.85 17.16 -21.93
N GLY A 16 5.97 18.14 -21.63
CA GLY A 16 5.31 18.28 -20.33
C GLY A 16 4.29 17.16 -20.03
N GLU A 17 3.55 16.70 -21.04
CA GLU A 17 2.59 15.59 -20.90
C GLU A 17 3.26 14.22 -20.65
N ARG A 18 4.47 14.01 -21.15
CA ARG A 18 5.20 12.73 -20.94
C ARG A 18 5.81 12.60 -19.55
N LEU A 19 6.10 13.71 -18.87
CA LEU A 19 6.74 13.72 -17.54
C LEU A 19 5.74 13.49 -16.38
N GLY A 20 4.44 13.53 -16.64
CA GLY A 20 3.37 13.31 -15.64
C GLY A 20 2.87 11.87 -15.49
N LYS A 21 3.47 10.89 -16.18
CA LYS A 21 2.84 9.55 -16.32
C LYS A 21 2.82 8.69 -15.06
N TRP A 22 3.56 9.07 -14.00
CA TRP A 22 3.67 8.27 -12.77
C TRP A 22 3.59 9.16 -11.51
N ALA A 23 2.38 9.48 -11.07
CA ALA A 23 2.15 10.30 -9.87
C ALA A 23 2.50 9.57 -8.55
N SER A 24 2.67 8.24 -8.58
CA SER A 24 3.12 7.42 -7.46
C SER A 24 3.80 6.12 -7.92
N LEU A 25 4.66 5.52 -7.07
CA LEU A 25 5.22 4.18 -7.30
C LEU A 25 4.11 3.12 -7.49
N THR A 26 2.97 3.31 -6.83
CA THR A 26 1.81 2.44 -6.95
C THR A 26 1.23 2.44 -8.36
N ASP A 27 1.18 3.59 -9.04
CA ASP A 27 0.63 3.69 -10.40
C ASP A 27 1.57 3.03 -11.43
N TRP A 28 2.88 3.17 -11.24
CA TRP A 28 3.89 2.48 -12.03
C TRP A 28 3.83 0.95 -11.85
N ALA A 29 3.74 0.50 -10.60
CA ALA A 29 3.65 -0.92 -10.28
C ALA A 29 2.35 -1.54 -10.83
N ARG A 30 1.23 -0.82 -10.81
CA ARG A 30 -0.03 -1.28 -11.41
C ARG A 30 0.08 -1.44 -12.93
N ALA A 31 0.65 -0.46 -13.63
CA ALA A 31 0.76 -0.51 -15.09
C ALA A 31 1.72 -1.61 -15.57
N LYS A 32 2.85 -1.82 -14.87
CA LYS A 32 3.75 -2.95 -15.19
C LYS A 32 3.21 -4.30 -14.72
N GLY A 33 2.53 -4.32 -13.56
CA GLY A 33 1.96 -5.52 -12.97
C GLY A 33 0.81 -6.10 -13.78
N GLU A 34 0.04 -5.28 -14.50
CA GLU A 34 -1.06 -5.77 -15.35
C GLU A 34 -0.60 -6.78 -16.41
N ALA A 35 0.60 -6.63 -16.98
CA ALA A 35 1.12 -7.60 -17.94
C ALA A 35 1.33 -8.99 -17.31
N ILE A 36 1.89 -9.04 -16.10
CA ILE A 36 2.21 -10.28 -15.37
C ILE A 36 0.95 -10.90 -14.77
N LEU A 37 0.04 -10.08 -14.25
CA LEU A 37 -1.18 -10.52 -13.58
C LEU A 37 -2.27 -10.92 -14.58
N SER A 38 -2.30 -10.33 -15.78
CA SER A 38 -3.35 -10.58 -16.77
C SER A 38 -3.59 -12.06 -17.14
N PRO A 39 -2.58 -12.94 -17.33
CA PRO A 39 -2.86 -14.36 -17.58
C PRO A 39 -3.54 -15.03 -16.39
N ILE A 40 -3.08 -14.75 -15.17
CA ILE A 40 -3.66 -15.30 -13.94
C ILE A 40 -5.10 -14.81 -13.79
N THR A 41 -5.33 -13.51 -13.97
CA THR A 41 -6.67 -12.91 -13.90
C THR A 41 -7.63 -13.52 -14.93
N ARG A 42 -7.18 -13.80 -16.17
CA ARG A 42 -8.01 -14.45 -17.20
C ARG A 42 -8.40 -15.87 -16.81
N VAL A 43 -7.45 -16.65 -16.29
CA VAL A 43 -7.74 -18.02 -15.82
C VAL A 43 -8.75 -17.97 -14.67
N LEU A 44 -8.53 -17.14 -13.66
CA LEU A 44 -9.46 -16.99 -12.53
C LEU A 44 -10.85 -16.53 -12.99
N ALA A 45 -10.93 -15.62 -13.97
CA ALA A 45 -12.18 -15.18 -14.55
C ALA A 45 -12.91 -16.33 -15.28
N SER A 46 -12.19 -17.15 -16.05
CA SER A 46 -12.76 -18.31 -16.74
C SER A 46 -13.28 -19.39 -15.79
N LEU A 47 -12.64 -19.53 -14.62
CA LEU A 47 -13.06 -20.43 -13.54
C LEU A 47 -14.24 -19.87 -12.72
N GLY A 48 -14.72 -18.66 -13.03
CA GLY A 48 -15.85 -18.05 -12.34
C GLY A 48 -15.55 -17.55 -10.93
N VAL A 49 -14.27 -17.53 -10.51
CA VAL A 49 -13.85 -17.15 -9.16
C VAL A 49 -14.35 -15.76 -8.80
N HIS A 50 -14.88 -15.60 -7.59
CA HIS A 50 -15.36 -14.30 -7.12
C HIS A 50 -14.20 -13.44 -6.61
N PRO A 51 -14.12 -12.13 -6.93
CA PRO A 51 -13.06 -11.24 -6.43
C PRO A 51 -12.86 -11.30 -4.92
N ASN A 52 -13.95 -11.25 -4.14
CA ASN A 52 -13.89 -11.37 -2.67
C ASN A 52 -13.20 -12.65 -2.18
N THR A 53 -13.25 -13.76 -2.94
CA THR A 53 -12.53 -14.99 -2.60
C THR A 53 -11.03 -14.76 -2.66
N ILE A 54 -10.54 -14.04 -3.68
CA ILE A 54 -9.13 -13.68 -3.81
C ILE A 54 -8.71 -12.75 -2.66
N THR A 55 -9.53 -11.76 -2.30
CA THR A 55 -9.29 -10.88 -1.15
C THR A 55 -9.13 -11.67 0.16
N ILE A 56 -10.04 -12.61 0.43
CA ILE A 56 -9.99 -13.44 1.65
C ILE A 56 -8.76 -14.35 1.66
N VAL A 57 -8.43 -14.96 0.52
CA VAL A 57 -7.23 -15.80 0.39
C VAL A 57 -5.95 -14.98 0.59
N GLY A 58 -5.86 -13.79 -0.03
CA GLY A 58 -4.72 -12.87 0.16
C GLY A 58 -4.52 -12.50 1.62
N PHE A 59 -5.60 -12.16 2.32
CA PHE A 59 -5.59 -11.90 3.76
C PHE A 59 -5.07 -13.11 4.57
N LEU A 60 -5.60 -14.32 4.33
CA LEU A 60 -5.17 -15.52 5.05
C LEU A 60 -3.69 -15.86 4.79
N LEU A 61 -3.20 -15.63 3.57
CA LEU A 61 -1.79 -15.80 3.24
C LEU A 61 -0.92 -14.81 4.02
N GLN A 62 -1.31 -13.53 4.12
CA GLN A 62 -0.58 -12.54 4.92
C GLN A 62 -0.63 -12.85 6.42
N VAL A 63 -1.73 -13.37 6.94
CA VAL A 63 -1.80 -13.90 8.31
C VAL A 63 -0.80 -15.04 8.50
N GLY A 64 -0.72 -15.97 7.54
CA GLY A 64 0.28 -17.04 7.54
C GLY A 64 1.72 -16.50 7.60
N VAL A 65 2.03 -15.46 6.82
CA VAL A 65 3.33 -14.77 6.88
C VAL A 65 3.56 -14.15 8.27
N GLY A 66 2.56 -13.49 8.86
CA GLY A 66 2.65 -12.95 10.22
C GLY A 66 2.98 -14.03 11.26
N ILE A 67 2.37 -15.22 11.14
CA ILE A 67 2.70 -16.37 11.99
C ILE A 67 4.16 -16.79 11.79
N VAL A 68 4.65 -16.88 10.55
CA VAL A 68 6.05 -17.21 10.25
C VAL A 68 7.02 -16.20 10.89
N PHE A 69 6.69 -14.90 10.86
CA PHE A 69 7.45 -13.88 11.59
C PHE A 69 7.44 -14.14 13.10
N GLY A 70 6.27 -14.40 13.69
CA GLY A 70 6.15 -14.69 15.13
C GLY A 70 6.87 -15.97 15.57
N LEU A 71 7.07 -16.92 14.67
CA LEU A 71 7.89 -18.12 14.89
C LEU A 71 9.40 -17.84 14.79
N GLY A 72 9.80 -16.59 14.50
CA GLY A 72 11.19 -16.16 14.41
C GLY A 72 11.87 -16.46 13.08
N ARG A 73 11.14 -16.95 12.08
CA ARG A 73 11.68 -17.24 10.74
C ARG A 73 11.61 -16.01 9.84
N ILE A 74 12.34 -14.95 10.21
CA ILE A 74 12.20 -13.62 9.59
C ILE A 74 12.52 -13.62 8.10
N GLN A 75 13.66 -14.19 7.67
CA GLN A 75 13.98 -14.24 6.24
C GLN A 75 12.90 -14.98 5.45
N LEU A 76 12.48 -16.15 5.92
CA LEU A 76 11.44 -16.93 5.25
C LEU A 76 10.13 -16.14 5.15
N GLY A 77 9.70 -15.47 6.21
CA GLY A 77 8.52 -14.63 6.18
C GLY A 77 8.63 -13.50 5.16
N GLY A 78 9.81 -12.87 5.05
CA GLY A 78 10.06 -11.82 4.06
C GLY A 78 9.98 -12.35 2.62
N LEU A 79 10.63 -13.50 2.34
CA LEU A 79 10.56 -14.16 1.03
C LEU A 79 9.12 -14.56 0.67
N LEU A 80 8.38 -15.13 1.63
CA LEU A 80 6.97 -15.47 1.42
C LEU A 80 6.13 -14.23 1.16
N LEU A 81 6.39 -13.11 1.85
CA LEU A 81 5.66 -11.87 1.64
C LEU A 81 5.89 -11.30 0.24
N VAL A 82 7.10 -11.42 -0.33
CA VAL A 82 7.37 -11.03 -1.72
C VAL A 82 6.47 -11.80 -2.70
N LEU A 83 6.20 -13.08 -2.43
CA LEU A 83 5.34 -13.91 -3.27
C LEU A 83 3.85 -13.65 -3.03
N VAL A 84 3.46 -13.35 -1.80
CA VAL A 84 2.05 -13.15 -1.40
C VAL A 84 1.56 -11.74 -1.74
N ALA A 85 2.38 -10.71 -1.58
CA ALA A 85 1.96 -9.31 -1.76
C ALA A 85 1.31 -9.00 -3.12
N PRO A 86 1.73 -9.59 -4.27
CA PRO A 86 1.05 -9.40 -5.54
C PRO A 86 -0.38 -9.97 -5.61
N VAL A 87 -0.74 -10.93 -4.74
CA VAL A 87 -2.08 -11.54 -4.72
C VAL A 87 -3.16 -10.51 -4.40
N ASP A 88 -2.86 -9.52 -3.56
CA ASP A 88 -3.77 -8.40 -3.27
C ASP A 88 -4.05 -7.52 -4.49
N ALA A 89 -3.23 -7.56 -5.54
CA ALA A 89 -3.52 -6.82 -6.77
C ALA A 89 -4.47 -7.61 -7.70
N LEU A 90 -4.60 -8.92 -7.48
CA LEU A 90 -5.39 -9.81 -8.34
C LEU A 90 -6.90 -9.62 -8.16
N ASP A 91 -7.38 -9.32 -6.96
CA ASP A 91 -8.82 -9.18 -6.70
C ASP A 91 -9.40 -7.95 -7.42
N GLY A 92 -8.70 -6.82 -7.39
CA GLY A 92 -9.07 -5.59 -8.08
C GLY A 92 -8.93 -5.71 -9.59
N ALA A 93 -7.94 -6.48 -10.07
CA ALA A 93 -7.81 -6.83 -11.48
C ALA A 93 -8.95 -7.74 -11.94
N LEU A 94 -9.30 -8.75 -11.14
CA LEU A 94 -10.40 -9.68 -11.41
C LEU A 94 -11.74 -8.96 -11.39
N ALA A 95 -12.00 -8.10 -10.40
CA ALA A 95 -13.22 -7.29 -10.34
C ALA A 95 -13.37 -6.37 -11.56
N ARG A 96 -12.27 -5.82 -12.10
CA ARG A 96 -12.25 -5.07 -13.37
C ARG A 96 -12.59 -5.98 -14.55
N ALA A 97 -11.89 -7.10 -14.68
CA ALA A 97 -12.03 -8.01 -15.81
C ALA A 97 -13.42 -8.67 -15.89
N THR A 98 -14.05 -8.96 -14.74
CA THR A 98 -15.37 -9.62 -14.68
C THR A 98 -16.53 -8.65 -14.50
N GLY A 99 -16.29 -7.33 -14.46
CA GLY A 99 -17.33 -6.33 -14.20
C GLY A 99 -17.97 -6.40 -12.80
N ARG A 100 -17.32 -7.06 -11.82
CA ARG A 100 -17.85 -7.33 -10.47
C ARG A 100 -17.36 -6.31 -9.42
N LYS A 101 -17.26 -5.03 -9.79
CA LYS A 101 -16.92 -3.97 -8.81
C LYS A 101 -18.14 -3.65 -7.95
N THR A 102 -18.04 -3.86 -6.64
CA THR A 102 -19.13 -3.58 -5.70
C THR A 102 -18.65 -2.72 -4.53
N ARG A 103 -19.57 -1.96 -3.92
CA ARG A 103 -19.28 -1.17 -2.70
C ARG A 103 -18.84 -2.07 -1.54
N PHE A 104 -19.50 -3.23 -1.39
CA PHE A 104 -19.13 -4.21 -0.38
C PHE A 104 -17.73 -4.78 -0.62
N GLY A 105 -17.38 -5.12 -1.87
CA GLY A 105 -16.04 -5.60 -2.21
C GLY A 105 -14.96 -4.58 -1.86
N ALA A 106 -15.17 -3.30 -2.16
CA ALA A 106 -14.24 -2.23 -1.76
C ALA A 106 -14.13 -2.08 -0.23
N PHE A 107 -15.25 -2.19 0.49
CA PHE A 107 -15.24 -2.21 1.96
C PHE A 107 -14.48 -3.42 2.52
N LEU A 108 -14.70 -4.61 1.96
CA LEU A 108 -14.04 -5.85 2.36
C LEU A 108 -12.52 -5.78 2.13
N ASP A 109 -12.10 -5.45 0.91
CA ASP A 109 -10.69 -5.23 0.51
C ASP A 109 -10.01 -4.27 1.47
N SER A 110 -10.61 -3.08 1.62
CA SER A 110 -10.08 -2.09 2.54
C SER A 110 -9.98 -2.62 3.98
N THR A 111 -10.99 -3.29 4.52
CA THR A 111 -10.94 -3.81 5.89
C THR A 111 -9.87 -4.89 6.07
N LEU A 112 -9.81 -5.85 5.16
CA LEU A 112 -8.85 -6.96 5.21
C LEU A 112 -7.42 -6.51 5.00
N ASP A 113 -7.18 -5.45 4.23
CA ASP A 113 -5.87 -4.80 4.12
C ASP A 113 -5.33 -4.34 5.47
N ARG A 114 -6.18 -3.73 6.33
CA ARG A 114 -5.74 -3.28 7.67
C ARG A 114 -5.44 -4.46 8.57
N LEU A 115 -6.27 -5.51 8.51
CA LEU A 115 -6.04 -6.72 9.29
C LEU A 115 -4.78 -7.47 8.84
N SER A 116 -4.49 -7.48 7.53
CA SER A 116 -3.27 -8.06 6.96
C SER A 116 -2.04 -7.31 7.46
N ASP A 117 -2.03 -5.98 7.35
CA ASP A 117 -0.95 -5.13 7.85
C ASP A 117 -0.72 -5.36 9.36
N ALA A 118 -1.81 -5.44 10.14
CA ALA A 118 -1.74 -5.73 11.56
C ALA A 118 -1.15 -7.12 11.85
N ALA A 119 -1.55 -8.16 11.11
CA ALA A 119 -1.04 -9.52 11.29
C ALA A 119 0.48 -9.60 11.04
N LEU A 120 0.97 -8.95 9.96
CA LEU A 120 2.40 -8.88 9.66
C LEU A 120 3.18 -8.19 10.77
N ILE A 121 2.71 -7.01 11.22
CA ILE A 121 3.37 -6.23 12.26
C ILE A 121 3.33 -6.95 13.61
N LEU A 122 2.20 -7.55 13.99
CA LEU A 122 2.07 -8.32 15.22
C LEU A 122 2.99 -9.56 15.25
N GLY A 123 3.20 -10.20 14.09
CA GLY A 123 4.20 -11.26 13.95
C GLY A 123 5.61 -10.79 14.30
N LEU A 124 6.00 -9.62 13.80
CA LEU A 124 7.30 -8.98 14.10
C LEU A 124 7.39 -8.50 15.55
N VAL A 125 6.29 -7.98 16.14
CA VAL A 125 6.21 -7.69 17.58
C VAL A 125 6.48 -8.94 18.39
N ALA A 126 5.81 -10.05 18.08
CA ALA A 126 5.99 -11.32 18.79
C ALA A 126 7.44 -11.84 18.69
N HIS A 127 8.09 -11.62 17.54
CA HIS A 127 9.52 -11.92 17.37
C HIS A 127 10.40 -11.10 18.32
N HIS A 128 10.24 -9.76 18.36
CA HIS A 128 11.07 -8.90 19.21
C HIS A 128 10.81 -9.07 20.71
N ILE A 129 9.57 -9.44 21.09
CA ILE A 129 9.25 -9.85 22.48
C ILE A 129 10.09 -11.07 22.86
N LYS A 130 10.16 -12.10 22.01
CA LYS A 130 10.94 -13.31 22.27
C LYS A 130 12.45 -13.06 22.34
N GLN A 131 12.94 -12.05 21.61
CA GLN A 131 14.33 -11.61 21.70
C GLN A 131 14.63 -10.77 22.95
N GLY A 132 13.60 -10.35 23.71
CA GLY A 132 13.76 -9.52 24.90
C GLY A 132 14.06 -8.04 24.62
N SER A 133 13.91 -7.57 23.37
CA SER A 133 14.19 -6.18 23.02
C SER A 133 12.96 -5.29 23.25
N ALA A 134 12.92 -4.63 24.41
CA ALA A 134 11.84 -3.70 24.76
C ALA A 134 11.73 -2.52 23.77
N THR A 135 12.86 -1.97 23.33
CA THR A 135 12.90 -0.84 22.39
C THR A 135 12.33 -1.22 21.03
N LEU A 136 12.77 -2.33 20.43
CA LEU A 136 12.29 -2.74 19.10
C LEU A 136 10.81 -3.14 19.14
N THR A 137 10.39 -3.79 20.24
CA THR A 137 8.98 -4.08 20.49
C THR A 137 8.13 -2.80 20.52
N ALA A 138 8.57 -1.78 21.27
CA ALA A 138 7.88 -0.51 21.34
C ALA A 138 7.80 0.19 19.97
N LEU A 139 8.89 0.19 19.18
CA LEU A 139 8.90 0.76 17.83
C LEU A 139 7.90 0.06 16.90
N MET A 140 7.80 -1.27 16.96
CA MET A 140 6.83 -2.01 16.15
C MET A 140 5.38 -1.76 16.59
N LEU A 141 5.12 -1.61 17.90
CA LEU A 141 3.80 -1.24 18.40
C LEU A 141 3.40 0.17 17.96
N VAL A 142 4.32 1.13 18.01
CA VAL A 142 4.11 2.49 17.47
C VAL A 142 3.85 2.42 15.97
N SER A 143 4.60 1.59 15.23
CA SER A 143 4.40 1.36 13.80
C SER A 143 3.00 0.81 13.49
N LEU A 144 2.49 -0.10 14.32
CA LEU A 144 1.12 -0.64 14.19
C LEU A 144 0.08 0.48 14.29
N VAL A 145 0.18 1.30 15.33
CA VAL A 145 -0.74 2.43 15.55
C VAL A 145 -0.63 3.44 14.40
N ALA A 146 0.60 3.78 13.98
CA ALA A 146 0.83 4.71 12.89
C ALA A 146 0.26 4.19 11.56
N ALA A 147 0.42 2.90 11.24
CA ALA A 147 -0.16 2.29 10.04
C ALA A 147 -1.69 2.35 10.01
N MET A 148 -2.34 2.15 11.17
CA MET A 148 -3.78 2.33 11.33
C MET A 148 -4.19 3.79 11.16
N LEU A 149 -3.46 4.73 11.77
CA LEU A 149 -3.71 6.17 11.64
C LEU A 149 -3.56 6.66 10.19
N VAL A 150 -2.52 6.23 9.47
CA VAL A 150 -2.34 6.56 8.04
C VAL A 150 -3.60 6.19 7.25
N SER A 151 -4.14 4.98 7.49
CA SER A 151 -5.34 4.49 6.81
C SER A 151 -6.61 5.23 7.25
N TYR A 152 -6.75 5.50 8.55
CA TYR A 152 -7.88 6.22 9.12
C TYR A 152 -7.96 7.67 8.65
N ILE A 153 -6.85 8.41 8.68
CA ILE A 153 -6.80 9.81 8.23
C ILE A 153 -7.28 9.91 6.79
N ARG A 154 -6.83 9.00 5.91
CA ARG A 154 -7.31 8.97 4.52
C ARG A 154 -8.82 8.70 4.44
N ALA A 155 -9.31 7.66 5.11
CA ALA A 155 -10.73 7.33 5.08
C ALA A 155 -11.60 8.47 5.64
N ARG A 156 -11.15 9.12 6.73
CA ARG A 156 -11.85 10.24 7.34
C ARG A 156 -11.82 11.48 6.46
N ALA A 157 -10.68 11.80 5.86
CA ALA A 157 -10.53 12.90 4.92
C ALA A 157 -11.46 12.71 3.70
N GLU A 158 -11.45 11.51 3.09
CA GLU A 158 -12.32 11.19 1.95
C GLU A 158 -13.81 11.25 2.34
N SER A 159 -14.18 10.86 3.58
CA SER A 159 -15.56 10.99 4.08
C SER A 159 -16.03 12.43 4.28
N LEU A 160 -15.09 13.37 4.43
CA LEU A 160 -15.35 14.80 4.59
C LEU A 160 -15.24 15.56 3.26
N GLY A 161 -15.01 14.88 2.14
CA GLY A 161 -14.88 15.50 0.81
C GLY A 161 -13.45 15.86 0.41
N PHE A 162 -12.46 15.69 1.28
CA PHE A 162 -11.05 15.97 0.96
C PHE A 162 -10.40 14.83 0.17
N THR A 163 -9.47 15.17 -0.73
CA THR A 163 -8.68 14.17 -1.45
C THR A 163 -7.36 13.88 -0.72
N CYS A 164 -7.15 12.63 -0.31
CA CYS A 164 -5.96 12.22 0.44
C CYS A 164 -5.31 10.96 -0.15
N LYS A 165 -4.74 11.09 -1.36
CA LYS A 165 -4.10 9.96 -2.06
C LYS A 165 -2.57 9.90 -1.90
N ARG A 166 -1.93 10.97 -1.45
CA ARG A 166 -0.46 11.09 -1.35
C ARG A 166 0.07 10.73 0.06
N GLY A 167 1.35 10.37 0.15
CA GLY A 167 2.08 10.05 1.37
C GLY A 167 3.33 9.22 1.08
N LEU A 168 4.39 9.35 1.89
CA LEU A 168 5.65 8.63 1.66
C LEU A 168 5.57 7.12 1.87
N LEU A 169 4.80 6.67 2.86
CA LEU A 169 4.62 5.26 3.19
C LEU A 169 3.16 4.85 3.03
N THR A 170 2.71 4.78 1.78
CA THR A 170 1.48 4.11 1.40
C THR A 170 1.54 2.61 1.72
N ARG A 171 0.41 1.92 1.60
CA ARG A 171 0.34 0.48 1.91
C ARG A 171 1.33 -0.34 1.09
N MET A 172 1.40 -0.09 -0.21
CA MET A 172 2.33 -0.78 -1.12
C MET A 172 3.78 -0.61 -0.65
N GLU A 173 4.19 0.62 -0.33
CA GLU A 173 5.54 0.92 0.14
C GLU A 173 5.84 0.28 1.50
N ARG A 174 4.85 0.26 2.41
CA ARG A 174 4.96 -0.42 3.71
C ARG A 174 5.16 -1.93 3.55
N VAL A 175 4.32 -2.60 2.76
CA VAL A 175 4.41 -4.04 2.55
C VAL A 175 5.73 -4.39 1.85
N ALA A 176 6.16 -3.59 0.87
CA ALA A 176 7.45 -3.77 0.21
C ALA A 176 8.63 -3.59 1.19
N LEU A 177 8.59 -2.57 2.06
CA LEU A 177 9.61 -2.34 3.09
C LEU A 177 9.72 -3.55 4.03
N ILE A 178 8.58 -4.05 4.53
CA ILE A 178 8.52 -5.24 5.39
C ILE A 178 9.11 -6.45 4.66
N ALA A 179 8.66 -6.71 3.42
CA ALA A 179 9.09 -7.86 2.65
C ALA A 179 10.61 -7.85 2.40
N ILE A 180 11.14 -6.73 1.93
CA ILE A 180 12.56 -6.59 1.55
C ILE A 180 13.47 -6.69 2.78
N LEU A 181 13.23 -5.89 3.82
CA LEU A 181 14.11 -5.88 4.99
C LEU A 181 14.01 -7.17 5.79
N ALA A 182 12.82 -7.78 5.88
CA ALA A 182 12.69 -9.10 6.50
C ALA A 182 13.43 -10.17 5.68
N ALA A 183 13.31 -10.16 4.34
CA ALA A 183 14.00 -11.11 3.47
C ALA A 183 15.53 -11.01 3.58
N LEU A 184 16.05 -9.80 3.75
CA LEU A 184 17.48 -9.54 4.02
C LEU A 184 17.92 -9.89 5.45
N GLY A 185 16.99 -10.32 6.31
CA GLY A 185 17.28 -10.68 7.70
C GLY A 185 17.61 -9.49 8.58
N GLN A 186 17.03 -8.31 8.30
CA GLN A 186 17.29 -7.06 9.01
C GLN A 186 16.05 -6.57 9.80
N PRO A 187 15.53 -7.34 10.78
CA PRO A 187 14.33 -6.97 11.53
C PRO A 187 14.50 -5.68 12.37
N ASP A 188 15.71 -5.42 12.87
CA ASP A 188 15.99 -4.25 13.70
C ASP A 188 15.94 -2.96 12.88
N ILE A 189 16.56 -2.96 11.69
CA ILE A 189 16.49 -1.83 10.74
C ILE A 189 15.04 -1.65 10.28
N LEU A 190 14.32 -2.75 10.04
CA LEU A 190 12.91 -2.71 9.69
C LEU A 190 12.08 -2.00 10.77
N ALA A 191 12.29 -2.30 12.05
CA ALA A 191 11.54 -1.67 13.13
C ALA A 191 11.73 -0.15 13.17
N TRP A 192 12.97 0.33 13.05
CA TRP A 192 13.27 1.76 12.99
C TRP A 192 12.69 2.41 11.74
N ALA A 193 12.95 1.84 10.56
CA ALA A 193 12.51 2.40 9.28
C ALA A 193 10.98 2.46 9.22
N LEU A 194 10.29 1.39 9.62
CA LEU A 194 8.84 1.32 9.59
C LEU A 194 8.22 2.33 10.55
N CYS A 195 8.76 2.50 11.76
CA CYS A 195 8.27 3.45 12.75
C CYS A 195 8.41 4.89 12.25
N VAL A 196 9.63 5.28 11.87
CA VAL A 196 9.94 6.65 11.44
C VAL A 196 9.15 7.03 10.19
N LEU A 197 9.16 6.18 9.16
CA LEU A 197 8.45 6.47 7.90
C LEU A 197 6.93 6.51 8.08
N SER A 198 6.38 5.65 8.96
CA SER A 198 4.94 5.67 9.26
C SER A 198 4.55 6.96 9.97
N LEU A 199 5.31 7.40 10.98
CA LEU A 199 5.05 8.65 11.70
C LEU A 199 5.16 9.89 10.79
N ILE A 200 6.20 9.95 9.95
CA ILE A 200 6.33 11.01 8.95
C ILE A 200 5.10 11.03 8.04
N THR A 201 4.64 9.86 7.58
CA THR A 201 3.46 9.77 6.71
C THR A 201 2.17 10.21 7.42
N VAL A 202 2.01 9.92 8.71
CA VAL A 202 0.89 10.44 9.52
C VAL A 202 0.89 11.97 9.51
N VAL A 203 2.03 12.58 9.83
CA VAL A 203 2.18 14.04 9.86
C VAL A 203 1.90 14.64 8.48
N GLN A 204 2.48 14.07 7.41
CA GLN A 204 2.26 14.53 6.04
C GLN A 204 0.78 14.52 5.66
N ARG A 205 0.05 13.44 5.97
CA ARG A 205 -1.39 13.36 5.68
C ARG A 205 -2.19 14.36 6.48
N PHE A 206 -1.84 14.56 7.75
CA PHE A 206 -2.51 15.53 8.61
C PHE A 206 -2.32 16.96 8.08
N VAL A 207 -1.08 17.34 7.75
CA VAL A 207 -0.74 18.66 7.18
C VAL A 207 -1.42 18.86 5.83
N HIS A 208 -1.45 17.83 4.97
CA HIS A 208 -2.13 17.89 3.66
C HIS A 208 -3.63 18.19 3.81
N VAL A 209 -4.30 17.51 4.74
CA VAL A 209 -5.73 17.75 5.01
C VAL A 209 -5.95 19.14 5.60
N TYR A 210 -5.12 19.58 6.54
CA TYR A 210 -5.19 20.92 7.12
C TYR A 210 -4.99 22.03 6.08
N ALA A 211 -4.03 21.86 5.17
CA ALA A 211 -3.81 22.82 4.09
C ALA A 211 -5.01 22.86 3.13
N SER A 212 -5.59 21.71 2.82
CA SER A 212 -6.77 21.59 1.94
C SER A 212 -8.01 22.24 2.55
N SER A 213 -8.22 22.13 3.88
CA SER A 213 -9.37 22.76 4.52
C SER A 213 -9.29 24.30 4.48
N ARG A 214 -8.09 24.88 4.58
CA ARG A 214 -7.93 26.35 4.51
C ARG A 214 -8.15 26.93 3.13
N SER A 215 -7.88 26.16 2.06
CA SER A 215 -8.18 26.62 0.70
C SER A 215 -9.68 26.61 0.40
N ASP A 216 -10.43 25.65 0.96
CA ASP A 216 -11.87 25.56 0.77
C ASP A 216 -12.61 26.68 1.52
N ASP A 217 -12.16 27.02 2.73
CA ASP A 217 -12.70 28.15 3.52
C ASP A 217 -12.48 29.52 2.85
N GLN A 218 -11.48 29.66 1.97
CA GLN A 218 -11.19 30.90 1.23
C GLN A 218 -11.98 31.02 -0.09
N ALA A 219 -12.55 29.91 -0.57
CA ALA A 219 -13.33 29.86 -1.81
C ALA A 219 -14.85 29.96 -1.56
N SER A 220 -15.27 30.01 -0.29
CA SER A 220 -16.67 30.09 0.17
C SER A 220 -17.01 31.49 0.65
#